data_AF-A0A9E5WKT3-F1
#
_entry.id   AF-A0A9E5WKT3-F1
#
_cell.length_a   1.000
_cell.length_b   1.000
_cell.length_c   1.000
_cell.angle_alpha   90.00
_cell.angle_beta   90.00
_cell.angle_gamma   90.00
#
_symmetry.space_group_name_H-M   'P 1'
#
loop_
_entity.id
_entity.type
_entity.pdbx_description
1 polymer ?
#
loop_
_entity_poly.entity_id
_entity_poly.type
_entity_poly.pdbx_seq_one_letter_code
_entity_poly.pdbx_strand_id
1 'polypeptide(L)'
;MPNVKTMTTRSQQWAEEAFLRVDARSTQLQGQPRNEYASFAKSFPSLIHTCGLVQALAFAEAKKRRDYLKDLASVLATDPDRLLEQSRRLDLMGYVRLSRNAIEAAGWLKRYAEALMGDKS
;
A
#
# COMPACT_ATOMS: atom_id res chain seq x y z
N MET A 1 -26.54 8.02 -23.29
CA MET A 1 -26.21 8.84 -22.11
C MET A 1 -24.73 9.16 -22.16
N PRO A 2 -24.30 10.43 -22.13
CA PRO A 2 -22.88 10.75 -22.18
C PRO A 2 -22.19 10.19 -20.93
N ASN A 3 -21.10 9.46 -21.14
CA ASN A 3 -20.24 8.91 -20.11
C ASN A 3 -19.51 10.07 -19.43
N VAL A 4 -20.07 10.58 -18.33
CA VAL A 4 -19.41 11.60 -17.51
C VAL A 4 -18.20 10.93 -16.87
N LYS A 5 -17.00 11.33 -17.31
CA LYS A 5 -15.76 11.01 -16.59
C LYS A 5 -15.86 11.69 -15.23
N THR A 6 -16.29 10.96 -14.20
CA THR A 6 -16.35 11.48 -12.83
C THR A 6 -14.93 11.90 -12.43
N MET A 7 -14.70 13.20 -12.26
CA MET A 7 -13.42 13.69 -11.75
C MET A 7 -13.30 13.25 -10.28
N THR A 8 -12.43 12.28 -10.04
CA THR A 8 -12.08 11.81 -8.70
C THR A 8 -10.74 12.39 -8.27
N THR A 9 -10.60 12.65 -6.98
CA THR A 9 -9.31 13.07 -6.41
C THR A 9 -8.34 11.89 -6.42
N ARG A 10 -7.03 12.18 -6.40
CA ARG A 10 -6.00 11.15 -6.27
C ARG A 10 -6.20 10.25 -5.04
N SER A 11 -6.62 10.84 -3.92
CA SER A 11 -6.90 10.08 -2.69
C SER A 11 -8.06 9.11 -2.87
N GLN A 12 -9.11 9.52 -3.59
CA GLN A 12 -10.24 8.64 -3.92
C GLN A 12 -9.82 7.48 -4.83
N GLN A 13 -8.99 7.74 -5.84
CA GLN A 13 -8.43 6.69 -6.71
C GLN A 13 -7.59 5.69 -5.90
N TRP A 14 -6.78 6.19 -4.96
CA TRP A 14 -5.97 5.35 -4.10
C TRP A 14 -6.81 4.55 -3.10
N ALA A 15 -7.89 5.11 -2.59
CA ALA A 15 -8.84 4.40 -1.74
C ALA A 15 -9.50 3.24 -2.51
N GLU A 16 -9.98 3.49 -3.72
CA GLU A 16 -10.61 2.49 -4.57
C GLU A 16 -9.63 1.36 -4.92
N GLU A 17 -8.43 1.69 -5.39
CA GLU A 17 -7.41 0.70 -5.72
C GLU A 17 -6.98 -0.10 -4.47
N ALA A 18 -6.79 0.55 -3.32
CA ALA A 18 -6.45 -0.13 -2.08
C ALA A 18 -7.55 -1.10 -1.63
N PHE A 19 -8.82 -0.70 -1.76
CA PHE A 19 -9.96 -1.57 -1.47
C PHE A 19 -9.93 -2.81 -2.35
N LEU A 20 -9.81 -2.65 -3.68
CA LEU A 20 -9.78 -3.77 -4.63
C LEU A 20 -8.65 -4.76 -4.30
N ARG A 21 -7.45 -4.26 -3.97
CA ARG A 21 -6.32 -5.11 -3.60
C ARG A 21 -6.60 -5.88 -2.32
N VAL A 22 -7.02 -5.19 -1.26
CA VAL A 22 -7.26 -5.84 0.04
C VAL A 22 -8.45 -6.81 -0.03
N ASP A 23 -9.52 -6.47 -0.74
CA ASP A 23 -10.68 -7.35 -0.90
C ASP A 23 -10.32 -8.67 -1.61
N ALA A 24 -9.55 -8.57 -2.71
CA ALA A 24 -9.01 -9.73 -3.40
C ALA A 24 -8.14 -10.61 -2.49
N ARG A 25 -7.30 -9.98 -1.66
CA ARG A 25 -6.48 -10.67 -0.66
C ARG A 25 -7.33 -11.32 0.43
N SER A 26 -8.38 -10.65 0.89
CA SER A 26 -9.25 -11.15 1.97
C SER A 26 -9.95 -12.42 1.53
N THR A 27 -10.44 -12.42 0.28
CA THR A 27 -11.05 -13.60 -0.36
C THR A 27 -10.03 -14.74 -0.52
N GLN A 28 -8.79 -14.45 -0.92
CA GLN A 28 -7.72 -15.47 -1.06
C GLN A 28 -7.28 -16.08 0.27
N LEU A 29 -7.30 -15.30 1.35
CA LEU A 29 -6.81 -15.68 2.67
C LEU A 29 -7.93 -16.17 3.60
N GLN A 30 -9.15 -16.32 3.09
CA GLN A 30 -10.30 -16.75 3.86
C GLN A 30 -10.01 -18.10 4.55
N GLY A 31 -10.21 -18.16 5.87
CA GLY A 31 -9.95 -19.37 6.67
C GLY A 31 -8.49 -19.58 7.09
N GLN A 32 -7.56 -18.68 6.73
CA GLN A 32 -6.19 -18.76 7.23
C GLN A 32 -6.07 -18.13 8.63
N PRO A 33 -5.57 -18.86 9.64
CA PRO A 33 -5.60 -18.45 11.06
C PRO A 33 -4.65 -17.29 11.39
N ARG A 34 -3.71 -16.94 10.50
CA ARG A 34 -2.78 -15.84 10.70
C ARG A 34 -2.68 -15.00 9.44
N ASN A 35 -3.44 -13.91 9.38
CA ASN A 35 -3.35 -12.98 8.28
C ASN A 35 -2.13 -12.07 8.43
N GLU A 36 -0.99 -12.64 8.11
CA GLU A 36 0.31 -12.00 8.11
C GLU A 36 0.38 -10.73 7.24
N TYR A 37 -0.39 -10.71 6.15
CA TYR A 37 -0.56 -9.52 5.31
C TYR A 37 -1.23 -8.39 6.09
N ALA A 38 -2.34 -8.67 6.78
CA ALA A 38 -3.04 -7.68 7.58
C ALA A 38 -2.17 -7.12 8.71
N SER A 39 -1.43 -7.97 9.43
CA SER A 39 -0.48 -7.50 10.44
C SER A 39 0.61 -6.60 9.85
N PHE A 40 1.13 -6.96 8.66
CA PHE A 40 2.14 -6.15 7.98
C PHE A 40 1.57 -4.80 7.52
N ALA A 41 0.39 -4.80 6.90
CA ALA A 41 -0.30 -3.60 6.42
C ALA A 41 -0.60 -2.61 7.56
N LYS A 42 -0.99 -3.11 8.75
CA LYS A 42 -1.25 -2.26 9.94
C LYS A 42 -0.02 -1.51 10.43
N SER A 43 1.16 -2.10 10.31
CA SER A 43 2.41 -1.53 10.84
C SER A 43 3.18 -0.70 9.81
N PHE A 44 2.98 -0.94 8.51
CA PHE A 44 3.79 -0.33 7.45
C PHE A 44 3.75 1.20 7.39
N PRO A 45 2.60 1.90 7.56
CA PRO A 45 2.61 3.36 7.59
C PRO A 45 3.52 3.93 8.68
N SER A 46 3.54 3.28 9.85
CA SER A 46 4.42 3.66 10.96
C SER A 46 5.88 3.42 10.60
N LEU A 47 6.21 2.28 9.98
CA LEU A 47 7.56 1.98 9.50
C LEU A 47 8.09 3.08 8.56
N ILE A 48 7.29 3.52 7.58
CA ILE A 48 7.71 4.62 6.69
C ILE A 48 7.96 5.90 7.48
N HIS A 49 7.09 6.24 8.45
CA HIS A 49 7.24 7.44 9.25
C HIS A 49 8.49 7.39 10.17
N THR A 50 8.84 6.22 10.69
CA THR A 50 9.96 6.04 11.63
C THR A 50 11.32 5.97 10.93
N CYS A 51 11.44 5.18 9.86
CA CYS A 51 12.74 4.92 9.19
C CYS A 51 12.81 5.44 7.75
N GLY A 52 11.76 6.10 7.26
CA GLY A 52 11.71 6.59 5.89
C GLY A 52 11.36 5.50 4.87
N LEU A 53 11.05 5.93 3.65
CA LEU A 53 10.51 5.06 2.61
C LEU A 53 11.53 4.00 2.16
N VAL A 54 12.80 4.37 1.98
CA VAL A 54 13.83 3.42 1.50
C VAL A 54 13.98 2.24 2.45
N GLN A 55 14.12 2.52 3.75
CA GLN A 55 14.32 1.48 4.75
C GLN A 55 13.05 0.63 4.94
N ALA A 56 11.87 1.25 4.91
CA ALA A 56 10.61 0.51 4.97
C ALA A 56 10.44 -0.46 3.79
N LEU A 57 10.73 -0.03 2.56
CA LEU A 57 10.67 -0.88 1.38
C LEU A 57 11.73 -2.00 1.42
N ALA A 58 12.95 -1.69 1.85
CA ALA A 58 14.01 -2.69 2.02
C ALA A 58 13.64 -3.74 3.08
N PHE A 59 12.99 -3.33 4.17
CA PHE A 59 12.48 -4.24 5.19
C PHE A 59 11.37 -5.15 4.66
N ALA A 60 10.45 -4.62 3.83
CA ALA A 60 9.43 -5.44 3.17
C ALA A 60 10.04 -6.51 2.24
N GLU A 61 11.04 -6.14 1.43
CA GLU A 61 11.78 -7.09 0.58
C GLU A 61 12.49 -8.15 1.44
N ALA A 62 13.16 -7.77 2.52
CA ALA A 62 13.82 -8.69 3.44
C ALA A 62 12.84 -9.66 4.14
N LYS A 63 11.61 -9.20 4.41
CA LYS A 63 10.51 -10.03 4.93
C LYS A 63 9.78 -10.84 3.84
N LYS A 64 10.25 -10.80 2.58
CA LYS A 64 9.64 -11.45 1.42
C LYS A 64 8.17 -11.06 1.21
N ARG A 65 7.80 -9.83 1.58
CA ARG A 65 6.44 -9.26 1.45
C ARG A 65 6.18 -8.68 0.06
N ARG A 66 6.43 -9.49 -0.97
CA ARG A 66 6.25 -9.08 -2.36
C ARG A 66 4.79 -8.86 -2.72
N ASP A 67 3.89 -9.56 -2.05
CA ASP A 67 2.44 -9.34 -2.06
C ASP A 67 2.08 -7.91 -1.66
N TYR A 68 2.53 -7.47 -0.48
CA TYR A 68 2.29 -6.11 0.00
C TYR A 68 2.92 -5.04 -0.90
N LEU A 69 4.15 -5.27 -1.37
CA LEU A 69 4.83 -4.34 -2.28
C LEU A 69 4.11 -4.17 -3.61
N LYS A 70 3.53 -5.25 -4.15
CA LYS A 70 2.64 -5.19 -5.34
C LYS A 70 1.42 -4.34 -5.10
N ASP A 71 0.77 -4.52 -3.95
CA ASP A 71 -0.47 -3.81 -3.65
C ASP A 71 -0.18 -2.31 -3.38
N LEU A 72 0.89 -1.97 -2.66
CA LEU A 72 1.34 -0.59 -2.46
C LEU A 72 1.70 0.10 -3.79
N ALA A 73 2.47 -0.58 -4.65
CA ALA A 73 2.84 -0.04 -5.95
C ALA A 73 1.62 0.19 -6.85
N SER A 74 0.65 -0.73 -6.81
CA SER A 74 -0.60 -0.62 -7.57
C SER A 74 -1.39 0.62 -7.15
N VAL A 75 -1.54 0.86 -5.84
CA VAL A 75 -2.17 2.08 -5.31
C VAL A 75 -1.44 3.33 -5.80
N LEU A 76 -0.10 3.30 -5.84
CA LEU A 76 0.71 4.39 -6.37
C LEU A 76 0.75 4.49 -7.91
N ALA A 77 -0.02 3.66 -8.62
CA ALA A 77 -0.05 3.55 -10.08
C ALA A 77 1.35 3.32 -10.70
N THR A 78 2.12 2.41 -10.09
CA THR A 78 3.45 1.99 -10.54
C THR A 78 3.63 0.48 -10.32
N ASP A 79 4.76 -0.08 -10.74
CA ASP A 79 5.18 -1.43 -10.36
C ASP A 79 6.16 -1.44 -9.17
N PRO A 80 6.31 -2.57 -8.45
CA PRO A 80 7.16 -2.66 -7.26
C PRO A 80 8.64 -2.38 -7.50
N ASP A 81 9.17 -2.80 -8.65
CA ASP A 81 10.61 -2.66 -8.94
C ASP A 81 10.93 -1.20 -9.22
N ARG A 82 10.06 -0.52 -9.96
CA ARG A 82 10.14 0.93 -10.16
C ARG A 82 9.95 1.71 -8.87
N LEU A 83 9.04 1.30 -7.98
CA LEU A 83 8.89 1.92 -6.66
C LEU A 83 10.18 1.82 -5.83
N LEU A 84 10.77 0.62 -5.80
CA LEU A 84 12.04 0.34 -5.13
C LEU A 84 13.19 1.16 -5.74
N GLU A 85 13.27 1.23 -7.07
CA GLU A 85 14.28 2.02 -7.77
C GLU A 85 14.13 3.52 -7.47
N GLN A 86 12.92 4.07 -7.66
CA GLN A 86 12.63 5.49 -7.46
C GLN A 86 12.88 5.94 -6.02
N SER A 87 12.58 5.08 -5.04
CA SER A 87 12.87 5.39 -3.63
C SER A 87 14.35 5.70 -3.37
N ARG A 88 15.27 5.14 -4.17
CA ARG A 88 16.72 5.28 -4.01
C ARG A 88 17.36 6.31 -4.94
N ARG A 89 16.71 6.62 -6.07
CA ARG A 89 17.33 7.41 -7.16
C ARG A 89 16.72 8.79 -7.37
N LEU A 90 15.54 9.07 -6.81
CA LEU A 90 14.94 10.39 -6.91
C LEU A 90 15.76 11.45 -6.16
N ASP A 91 15.72 12.67 -6.66
CA ASP A 91 16.19 13.85 -5.96
C ASP A 91 15.38 14.10 -4.68
N LEU A 92 15.82 15.04 -3.84
CA LEU A 92 15.17 15.30 -2.55
C LEU A 92 13.68 15.64 -2.69
N MET A 93 13.32 16.45 -3.69
CA MET A 93 11.92 16.84 -3.92
C MET A 93 11.07 15.66 -4.40
N GLY A 94 11.59 14.84 -5.31
CA GLY A 94 10.97 13.61 -5.76
C GLY A 94 10.78 12.61 -4.62
N TYR A 95 11.81 12.43 -3.79
CA TYR A 95 11.79 11.53 -2.65
C TYR A 95 10.77 11.94 -1.59
N VAL A 96 10.70 13.22 -1.21
CA VAL A 96 9.73 13.73 -0.24
C VAL A 96 8.30 13.54 -0.74
N ARG A 97 8.07 13.82 -2.04
CA ARG A 97 6.76 13.59 -2.66
C ARG A 97 6.38 12.11 -2.66
N LEU A 98 7.29 11.24 -3.08
CA LEU A 98 7.07 9.80 -3.11
C LEU A 98 6.81 9.24 -1.70
N SER A 99 7.55 9.69 -0.69
CA SER A 99 7.39 9.28 0.71
C SER A 99 6.01 9.65 1.25
N ARG A 100 5.54 10.89 1.01
CA ARG A 100 4.19 11.33 1.41
C ARG A 100 3.09 10.51 0.73
N ASN A 101 3.25 10.29 -0.57
CA ASN A 101 2.32 9.47 -1.34
C ASN A 101 2.26 8.02 -0.82
N ALA A 102 3.42 7.43 -0.50
CA ALA A 102 3.50 6.07 0.02
C ALA A 102 2.87 5.95 1.43
N ILE A 103 3.01 6.97 2.29
CA ILE A 103 2.33 7.01 3.60
C ILE A 103 0.80 7.01 3.41
N GLU A 104 0.28 7.84 2.50
CA GLU A 104 -1.15 7.92 2.21
C GLU A 104 -1.69 6.60 1.64
N ALA A 105 -0.99 6.02 0.66
CA ALA A 105 -1.32 4.73 0.05
C ALA A 105 -1.31 3.58 1.08
N ALA A 106 -0.23 3.50 1.89
CA ALA A 106 -0.14 2.53 2.98
C ALA A 106 -1.24 2.73 4.02
N GLY A 107 -1.66 3.97 4.27
CA GLY A 107 -2.76 4.30 5.17
C GLY A 107 -4.14 3.82 4.67
N TRP A 108 -4.38 3.83 3.36
CA TRP A 108 -5.57 3.20 2.76
C TRP A 108 -5.52 1.67 2.89
N LEU A 109 -4.39 1.04 2.54
CA LEU A 109 -4.19 -0.41 2.67
C LEU A 109 -4.40 -0.88 4.12
N LYS A 110 -3.86 -0.15 5.10
CA LYS A 110 -4.08 -0.41 6.53
C LYS A 110 -5.58 -0.44 6.87
N ARG A 111 -6.31 0.62 6.52
CA ARG A 111 -7.73 0.76 6.92
C ARG A 111 -8.60 -0.34 6.34
N TYR A 112 -8.39 -0.69 5.07
CA TYR A 112 -9.13 -1.80 4.48
C TYR A 112 -8.69 -3.15 5.02
N ALA A 113 -7.41 -3.36 5.33
CA ALA A 113 -6.96 -4.59 5.97
C ALA A 113 -7.58 -4.76 7.36
N GLU A 114 -7.71 -3.67 8.13
CA GLU A 114 -8.44 -3.67 9.40
C GLU A 114 -9.93 -3.98 9.23
N ALA A 115 -10.58 -3.39 8.22
CA ALA A 115 -12.01 -3.57 7.99
C ALA A 115 -12.39 -4.96 7.43
N LEU A 116 -11.59 -5.49 6.50
CA LEU A 116 -11.91 -6.71 5.75
C LEU A 116 -11.25 -7.97 6.31
N MET A 117 -10.18 -7.82 7.09
CA MET A 117 -9.37 -8.92 7.62
C MET A 117 -9.06 -8.79 9.12
N GLY A 118 -9.59 -7.77 9.79
CA GLY A 118 -9.43 -7.61 11.22
C GLY A 118 -10.12 -8.74 11.98
N ASP A 119 -9.55 -9.10 13.13
CA ASP A 119 -10.22 -10.00 14.07
C ASP A 119 -11.59 -9.42 14.40
N LYS A 120 -12.65 -10.20 14.11
CA LYS A 120 -13.89 -10.05 14.87
C LYS A 120 -13.54 -10.44 16.30
N SER A 121 -13.29 -9.43 17.14
CA SER A 121 -13.29 -9.61 18.59
C SER A 121 -14.65 -10.11 19.06
#